data_AF-A0A2G6TL11-F1
#
_entry.id   AF-A0A2G6TL11-F1
#
_cell.length_a   1.000
_cell.length_b   1.000
_cell.length_c   1.000
_cell.angle_alpha   90.00
_cell.angle_beta   90.00
_cell.angle_gamma   90.00
#
_symmetry.space_group_name_H-M   'P 1'
#
loop_
_entity.id
_entity.type
_entity.pdbx_description
1 polymer ?
#
loop_
_entity_poly.entity_id
_entity_poly.type
_entity_poly.pdbx_seq_one_letter_code
_entity_poly.pdbx_strand_id
1 'polypeptide(L)'
;MQKATIIIFIISFSLFISCKDKSDKVEKTSSKEVTNDTKQTESEIADSSTGLPAVYFIKSEKILATDQLRNYLKVELDSVEKVDFTGDKIPDYICKTTIDSLGNGTEYWVSSEFKTIKKTKLAYGFHYRWFINLDGDPEPEIFEGIGDEDGADYVITDQNLSTGKDITLLYVNPVIIENGKKYWGYPWDIKNIKARKNGDNIELFCSLNHQIIRDGNEETDPKSQKQMPVLFFTGHHTQEFSVENCKNEQWLTLKEIIKQTKR
;
A
#
# COMPACT_ATOMS: atom_id res chain seq x y z
N MET A 1 -59.67 2.07 -11.73
CA MET A 1 -59.05 1.64 -13.01
C MET A 1 -57.90 2.59 -13.31
N GLN A 2 -56.68 2.25 -12.91
CA GLN A 2 -55.46 2.97 -13.25
C GLN A 2 -54.67 2.08 -14.22
N LYS A 3 -54.35 2.62 -15.40
CA LYS A 3 -53.58 1.93 -16.43
C LYS A 3 -52.09 2.15 -16.17
N ALA A 4 -51.37 1.07 -15.96
CA ALA A 4 -49.92 1.06 -15.88
C ALA A 4 -49.33 1.14 -17.29
N THR A 5 -48.44 2.11 -17.52
CA THR A 5 -47.67 2.26 -18.75
C THR A 5 -46.35 1.52 -18.57
N ILE A 6 -46.17 0.40 -19.26
CA ILE A 6 -44.92 -0.35 -19.32
C ILE A 6 -44.09 0.23 -20.48
N ILE A 7 -42.92 0.79 -20.15
CA ILE A 7 -41.92 1.22 -21.14
C ILE A 7 -40.96 0.04 -21.35
N ILE A 8 -40.96 -0.50 -22.57
CA ILE A 8 -40.04 -1.57 -23.01
C ILE A 8 -38.79 -0.90 -23.58
N PHE A 9 -37.64 -1.13 -22.95
CA PHE A 9 -36.32 -0.79 -23.50
C PHE A 9 -35.86 -1.92 -24.42
N ILE A 10 -35.73 -1.62 -25.72
CA ILE A 10 -35.14 -2.51 -26.72
C ILE A 10 -33.64 -2.22 -26.76
N ILE A 11 -32.83 -3.14 -26.26
CA ILE A 11 -31.37 -3.13 -26.44
C ILE A 11 -31.06 -3.98 -27.67
N SER A 12 -30.69 -3.32 -28.76
CA SER A 12 -30.19 -3.93 -29.99
C SER A 12 -28.77 -4.43 -29.79
N PHE A 13 -28.60 -5.76 -29.73
CA PHE A 13 -27.32 -6.44 -29.87
C PHE A 13 -26.85 -6.36 -31.33
N SER A 14 -25.82 -5.58 -31.62
CA SER A 14 -25.09 -5.66 -32.88
C SER A 14 -24.12 -6.84 -32.84
N LEU A 15 -24.38 -7.80 -33.73
CA LEU A 15 -23.54 -8.95 -34.01
C LEU A 15 -22.20 -8.51 -34.62
N PHE A 16 -21.09 -8.79 -33.93
CA PHE A 16 -19.78 -8.76 -34.57
C PHE A 16 -19.61 -10.01 -35.43
N ILE A 17 -19.54 -9.77 -36.74
CA ILE A 17 -19.14 -10.72 -37.77
C ILE A 17 -17.64 -10.97 -37.58
N SER A 18 -17.26 -12.16 -37.13
CA SER A 18 -15.87 -12.64 -37.16
C SER A 18 -15.72 -13.54 -38.39
N CYS A 19 -15.09 -12.99 -39.43
CA CYS A 19 -14.65 -13.75 -40.58
C CYS A 19 -13.49 -14.66 -40.19
N LYS A 20 -13.66 -15.93 -40.53
CA LYS A 20 -12.69 -17.01 -40.44
C LYS A 20 -12.07 -17.16 -41.81
N ASP A 21 -10.74 -17.15 -41.91
CA ASP A 21 -10.07 -17.87 -43.00
C ASP A 21 -8.69 -18.38 -42.56
N LYS A 22 -8.45 -19.64 -42.93
CA LYS A 22 -7.23 -20.42 -42.70
C LYS A 22 -6.32 -20.26 -43.93
N SER A 23 -5.01 -20.24 -43.73
CA SER A 23 -4.13 -21.38 -44.06
C SER A 23 -2.68 -20.96 -44.29
N ASP A 24 -1.82 -21.76 -43.65
CA ASP A 24 -0.43 -22.10 -43.89
C ASP A 24 0.32 -21.50 -45.08
N LYS A 25 1.50 -20.95 -44.77
CA LYS A 25 2.74 -21.27 -45.50
C LYS A 25 3.96 -21.03 -44.61
N VAL A 26 4.63 -22.13 -44.27
CA VAL A 26 5.99 -22.18 -43.72
C VAL A 26 6.95 -22.08 -44.89
N GLU A 27 7.83 -21.08 -44.88
CA GLU A 27 9.05 -21.12 -45.68
C GLU A 27 10.21 -20.52 -44.87
N LYS A 28 11.26 -21.33 -44.73
CA LYS A 28 12.53 -21.02 -44.06
C LYS A 28 13.31 -20.01 -44.88
N THR A 29 13.75 -18.92 -44.26
CA THR A 29 14.96 -18.21 -44.70
C THR A 29 15.74 -17.72 -43.50
N SER A 30 17.02 -18.08 -43.46
CA SER A 30 18.01 -17.69 -42.47
C SER A 30 18.46 -16.24 -42.66
N SER A 31 18.63 -15.51 -41.57
CA SER A 31 19.58 -14.40 -41.48
C SER A 31 20.07 -14.25 -40.04
N LYS A 32 21.40 -14.13 -39.91
CA LYS A 32 22.16 -13.89 -38.68
C LYS A 32 22.07 -12.42 -38.27
N GLU A 33 22.37 -12.19 -36.98
CA GLU A 33 22.66 -10.92 -36.29
C GLU A 33 21.45 -9.96 -36.15
N VAL A 34 21.14 -9.40 -34.98
CA VAL A 34 22.00 -8.72 -33.99
C VAL A 34 21.40 -8.91 -32.58
N THR A 35 22.27 -9.22 -31.62
CA THR A 35 22.04 -9.15 -30.17
C THR A 35 21.50 -7.78 -29.75
N ASN A 36 20.36 -7.75 -29.07
CA ASN A 36 19.98 -6.69 -28.14
C ASN A 36 19.00 -7.25 -27.10
N ASP A 37 19.52 -8.16 -26.26
CA ASP A 37 18.96 -8.39 -24.93
C ASP A 37 19.34 -7.18 -24.07
N THR A 38 18.65 -6.06 -24.28
CA THR A 38 18.60 -5.00 -23.26
C THR A 38 17.66 -5.53 -22.18
N LYS A 39 18.22 -6.36 -21.28
CA LYS A 39 17.72 -6.45 -19.91
C LYS A 39 17.56 -5.01 -19.45
N GLN A 40 16.30 -4.61 -19.29
CA GLN A 40 15.92 -3.36 -18.70
C GLN A 40 16.36 -3.47 -17.24
N THR A 41 17.61 -3.06 -17.01
CA THR A 41 18.24 -2.92 -15.71
C THR A 41 17.28 -2.10 -14.87
N GLU A 42 16.87 -2.70 -13.76
CA GLU A 42 16.14 -2.07 -12.67
C GLU A 42 16.70 -0.66 -12.49
N SER A 43 15.81 0.33 -12.41
CA SER A 43 16.15 1.73 -12.18
C SER A 43 16.74 1.89 -10.77
N GLU A 44 17.99 1.49 -10.63
CA GLU A 44 18.94 2.09 -9.71
C GLU A 44 19.17 3.53 -10.17
N ILE A 45 18.21 4.40 -9.87
CA ILE A 45 18.57 5.78 -9.61
C ILE A 45 19.18 5.77 -8.21
N ALA A 46 20.49 5.56 -8.23
CA ALA A 46 21.38 5.71 -7.11
C ALA A 46 21.02 6.97 -6.32
N ASP A 47 20.47 6.76 -5.14
CA ASP A 47 20.62 7.70 -4.05
C ASP A 47 22.09 7.62 -3.64
N SER A 48 22.93 8.40 -4.31
CA SER A 48 24.34 8.57 -3.98
C SER A 48 24.54 9.36 -2.66
N SER A 49 23.50 9.47 -1.83
CA SER A 49 23.57 10.09 -0.52
C SER A 49 23.89 9.05 0.57
N THR A 50 25.19 8.91 0.83
CA THR A 50 25.83 8.28 2.01
C THR A 50 25.65 6.76 2.14
N GLY A 51 26.73 6.02 2.40
CA GLY A 51 26.73 4.55 2.59
C GLY A 51 26.00 4.06 3.84
N LEU A 52 24.90 4.71 4.22
CA LEU A 52 24.01 4.32 5.29
C LEU A 52 23.09 3.19 4.81
N PRO A 53 22.80 2.18 5.66
CA PRO A 53 21.90 1.09 5.29
C PRO A 53 20.49 1.59 5.01
N ALA A 54 19.91 1.14 3.89
CA ALA A 54 18.50 1.37 3.60
C ALA A 54 17.60 0.53 4.52
N VAL A 55 16.44 1.07 4.87
CA VAL A 55 15.36 0.37 5.59
C VAL A 55 14.21 0.15 4.64
N TYR A 56 13.64 -1.05 4.65
CA TYR A 56 12.61 -1.49 3.73
C TYR A 56 11.34 -1.89 4.47
N PHE A 57 10.22 -1.86 3.76
CA PHE A 57 8.98 -2.45 4.27
C PHE A 57 9.13 -3.95 4.47
N ILE A 58 8.62 -4.41 5.60
CA ILE A 58 8.31 -5.79 5.88
C ILE A 58 6.96 -6.07 5.23
N LYS A 59 6.96 -6.98 4.25
CA LYS A 59 5.74 -7.39 3.54
C LYS A 59 5.19 -8.65 4.16
N SER A 60 3.87 -8.71 4.28
CA SER A 60 3.19 -9.95 4.64
C SER A 60 3.26 -10.97 3.49
N GLU A 61 3.28 -12.24 3.85
CA GLU A 61 3.27 -13.35 2.90
C GLU A 61 1.88 -14.01 2.90
N LYS A 62 1.22 -14.09 1.74
CA LYS A 62 -0.05 -14.81 1.63
C LYS A 62 0.19 -16.32 1.72
N ILE A 63 -0.51 -16.98 2.65
CA ILE A 63 -0.42 -18.42 2.87
C ILE A 63 -1.80 -19.08 2.82
N LEU A 64 -1.82 -20.41 2.72
CA LEU A 64 -3.04 -21.18 2.93
C LEU A 64 -3.37 -21.23 4.43
N ALA A 65 -4.66 -21.10 4.77
CA ALA A 65 -5.10 -21.24 6.15
C ALA A 65 -4.88 -22.67 6.66
N THR A 66 -4.10 -22.80 7.73
CA THR A 66 -3.79 -24.08 8.38
C THR A 66 -4.99 -24.60 9.18
N ASP A 67 -5.04 -25.91 9.41
CA ASP A 67 -6.08 -26.53 10.25
C ASP A 67 -6.07 -25.95 11.67
N GLN A 68 -4.88 -25.61 12.19
CA GLN A 68 -4.75 -25.00 13.51
C GLN A 68 -5.44 -23.63 13.58
N LEU A 69 -5.24 -22.76 12.57
CA LEU A 69 -5.92 -21.46 12.51
C LEU A 69 -7.43 -21.61 12.34
N ARG A 70 -7.88 -22.54 11.49
CA ARG A 70 -9.31 -22.83 11.28
C ARG A 70 -9.98 -23.33 12.57
N ASN A 71 -9.31 -24.24 13.27
CA ASN A 71 -9.81 -24.78 14.54
C ASN A 71 -9.80 -23.74 15.67
N TYR A 72 -8.83 -22.83 15.67
CA TYR A 72 -8.74 -21.74 16.64
C TYR A 72 -9.85 -20.70 16.44
N LEU A 73 -9.96 -20.14 15.22
CA LEU A 73 -10.91 -19.05 14.95
C LEU A 73 -12.35 -19.55 14.80
N LYS A 74 -12.56 -20.80 14.33
CA LYS A 74 -13.88 -21.40 14.09
C LYS A 74 -14.77 -20.55 13.16
N VAL A 75 -14.15 -19.93 12.17
CA VAL A 75 -14.80 -19.13 11.13
C VAL A 75 -14.31 -19.57 9.76
N GLU A 76 -15.08 -19.25 8.73
CA GLU A 76 -14.64 -19.40 7.36
C GLU A 76 -13.65 -18.28 7.00
N LEU A 77 -12.48 -18.68 6.50
CA LEU A 77 -11.38 -17.78 6.16
C LEU A 77 -11.27 -17.67 4.64
N ASP A 78 -11.27 -16.43 4.16
CA ASP A 78 -11.02 -16.08 2.76
C ASP A 78 -9.51 -16.05 2.47
N SER A 79 -8.76 -15.36 3.33
CA SER A 79 -7.32 -15.19 3.16
C SER A 79 -6.59 -15.15 4.50
N VAL A 80 -5.33 -15.62 4.45
CA VAL A 80 -4.41 -15.58 5.57
C VAL A 80 -3.09 -15.03 5.07
N GLU A 81 -2.56 -14.07 5.83
CA GLU A 81 -1.27 -13.47 5.62
C GLU A 81 -0.39 -13.76 6.84
N LYS A 82 0.91 -13.94 6.59
CA LYS A 82 1.91 -14.26 7.61
C LYS A 82 2.92 -13.11 7.69
N VAL A 83 3.12 -12.58 8.89
CA VAL A 83 4.05 -11.46 9.16
C VAL A 83 4.38 -11.44 10.64
N ASP A 84 5.61 -11.06 11.01
CA ASP A 84 5.94 -10.76 12.41
C ASP A 84 5.46 -9.33 12.72
N PHE A 85 4.28 -9.21 13.34
CA PHE A 85 3.74 -7.92 13.77
C PHE A 85 3.95 -7.66 15.26
N THR A 86 4.48 -8.64 16.00
CA THR A 86 4.80 -8.55 17.43
C THR A 86 6.27 -8.20 17.71
N GLY A 87 7.14 -8.32 16.70
CA GLY A 87 8.56 -8.02 16.79
C GLY A 87 9.41 -9.13 17.43
N ASP A 88 8.82 -10.29 17.71
CA ASP A 88 9.49 -11.40 18.40
C ASP A 88 10.29 -12.32 17.46
N LYS A 89 10.31 -11.99 16.16
CA LYS A 89 10.95 -12.74 15.06
C LYS A 89 10.27 -14.08 14.76
N ILE A 90 9.09 -14.31 15.31
CA ILE A 90 8.24 -15.46 15.04
C ILE A 90 7.05 -14.95 14.22
N PRO A 91 6.73 -15.61 13.10
CA PRO A 91 5.62 -15.13 12.28
C PRO A 91 4.26 -15.26 12.98
N ASP A 92 3.51 -14.17 12.95
CA ASP A 92 2.11 -14.06 13.33
C ASP A 92 1.19 -14.14 12.09
N TYR A 93 -0.12 -14.07 12.31
CA TYR A 93 -1.13 -14.29 11.27
C TYR A 93 -2.18 -13.19 11.24
N ILE A 94 -2.45 -12.67 10.04
CA ILE A 94 -3.58 -11.77 9.77
C ILE A 94 -4.58 -12.57 8.94
N CYS A 95 -5.76 -12.81 9.50
CA CYS A 95 -6.77 -13.72 8.96
C CYS A 95 -8.03 -12.92 8.59
N LYS A 96 -8.41 -12.92 7.32
CA LYS A 96 -9.62 -12.26 6.83
C LYS A 96 -10.71 -13.30 6.63
N THR A 97 -11.90 -13.05 7.19
CA THR A 97 -13.04 -13.95 6.99
C THR A 97 -13.65 -13.77 5.60
N THR A 98 -14.44 -14.75 5.17
CA THR A 98 -15.39 -14.52 4.08
C THR A 98 -16.34 -13.38 4.45
N ILE A 99 -16.76 -12.64 3.42
CA ILE A 99 -17.72 -11.55 3.56
C ILE A 99 -19.12 -12.16 3.53
N ASP A 100 -19.93 -11.86 4.54
CA ASP A 100 -21.31 -12.35 4.61
C ASP A 100 -22.23 -11.65 3.60
N SER A 101 -23.49 -12.11 3.50
CA SER A 101 -24.48 -11.52 2.59
C SER A 101 -24.82 -10.06 2.88
N LEU A 102 -24.42 -9.53 4.04
CA LEU A 102 -24.61 -8.14 4.45
C LEU A 102 -23.36 -7.29 4.20
N GLY A 103 -22.33 -7.86 3.56
CA GLY A 103 -21.07 -7.15 3.29
C GLY A 103 -20.18 -7.02 4.52
N ASN A 104 -20.39 -7.83 5.57
CA ASN A 104 -19.54 -7.82 6.75
C ASN A 104 -18.49 -8.92 6.67
N GLY A 105 -17.23 -8.54 6.83
CA GLY A 105 -16.15 -9.45 7.16
C GLY A 105 -15.33 -8.92 8.32
N THR A 106 -14.51 -9.78 8.89
CA THR A 106 -13.63 -9.46 10.01
C THR A 106 -12.19 -9.79 9.65
N GLU A 107 -11.26 -8.94 10.05
CA GLU A 107 -9.83 -9.25 10.10
C GLU A 107 -9.43 -9.56 11.55
N TYR A 108 -8.80 -10.72 11.75
CA TYR A 108 -8.24 -11.17 13.02
C TYR A 108 -6.72 -11.12 12.95
N TRP A 109 -6.11 -10.51 13.95
CA TRP A 109 -4.66 -10.52 14.12
C TRP A 109 -4.34 -11.52 15.23
N VAL A 110 -3.73 -12.63 14.86
CA VAL A 110 -3.49 -13.79 15.71
C VAL A 110 -1.99 -13.97 15.87
N SER A 111 -1.48 -13.90 17.10
CA SER A 111 -0.06 -14.10 17.35
C SER A 111 0.38 -15.54 17.07
N SER A 112 1.69 -15.75 17.01
CA SER A 112 2.33 -17.07 16.91
C SER A 112 1.87 -18.07 18.00
N GLU A 113 1.46 -17.57 19.18
CA GLU A 113 0.89 -18.33 20.29
C GLU A 113 -0.62 -18.62 20.15
N PHE A 114 -1.23 -18.30 19.00
CA PHE A 114 -2.67 -18.41 18.77
C PHE A 114 -3.51 -17.60 19.77
N LYS A 115 -3.08 -16.36 20.04
CA LYS A 115 -3.88 -15.37 20.77
C LYS A 115 -4.39 -14.31 19.82
N THR A 116 -5.67 -13.98 19.88
CA THR A 116 -6.24 -12.87 19.12
C THR A 116 -5.81 -11.56 19.77
N ILE A 117 -4.97 -10.79 19.08
CA ILE A 117 -4.44 -9.49 19.51
C ILE A 117 -5.37 -8.36 19.07
N LYS A 118 -5.84 -8.41 17.81
CA LYS A 118 -6.76 -7.42 17.23
C LYS A 118 -7.91 -8.10 16.51
N LYS A 119 -9.05 -7.40 16.49
CA LYS A 119 -10.22 -7.75 15.70
C LYS A 119 -10.81 -6.49 15.10
N THR A 120 -10.78 -6.38 13.79
CA THR A 120 -11.26 -5.20 13.05
C THR A 120 -12.30 -5.61 12.02
N LYS A 121 -13.23 -4.71 11.70
CA LYS A 121 -14.11 -4.90 10.53
C LYS A 121 -13.25 -4.71 9.28
N LEU A 122 -13.47 -5.52 8.24
CA LEU A 122 -12.82 -5.29 6.96
C LEU A 122 -13.18 -3.90 6.42
N ALA A 123 -12.18 -3.16 5.97
CA ALA A 123 -12.37 -1.86 5.35
C ALA A 123 -13.21 -2.00 4.06
N TYR A 124 -14.06 -1.01 3.80
CA TYR A 124 -14.64 -0.81 2.47
C TYR A 124 -13.60 -0.10 1.59
N GLY A 125 -13.66 -0.34 0.28
CA GLY A 125 -12.66 0.17 -0.66
C GLY A 125 -11.40 -0.67 -0.69
N PHE A 126 -10.26 -0.03 -0.93
CA PHE A 126 -8.95 -0.67 -0.86
C PHE A 126 -8.26 -0.39 0.47
N HIS A 127 -7.45 -1.34 0.88
CA HIS A 127 -6.62 -1.23 2.08
C HIS A 127 -5.26 -1.87 1.79
N TYR A 128 -4.25 -1.02 1.64
CA TYR A 128 -2.86 -1.45 1.51
C TYR A 128 -2.15 -1.23 2.83
N ARG A 129 -1.34 -2.21 3.22
CA ARG A 129 -0.65 -2.25 4.51
C ARG A 129 0.80 -2.68 4.31
N TRP A 130 1.70 -1.95 4.95
CA TRP A 130 3.11 -2.29 5.05
C TRP A 130 3.58 -2.12 6.49
N PHE A 131 4.53 -2.97 6.90
CA PHE A 131 5.13 -2.90 8.23
C PHE A 131 6.53 -2.29 8.12
N ILE A 132 6.92 -1.48 9.08
CA ILE A 132 8.26 -0.92 9.17
C ILE A 132 8.57 -0.57 10.61
N ASN A 133 9.74 -0.96 11.09
CA ASN A 133 10.22 -0.50 12.38
C ASN A 133 10.92 0.86 12.21
N LEU A 134 10.27 1.91 12.71
CA LEU A 134 10.69 3.31 12.61
C LEU A 134 11.26 3.84 13.92
N ASP A 135 11.16 3.07 14.99
CA ASP A 135 11.71 3.46 16.27
C ASP A 135 12.59 2.38 16.92
N GLY A 136 12.66 2.32 18.25
CA GLY A 136 13.58 1.43 18.97
C GLY A 136 12.90 0.24 19.64
N ASP A 137 11.57 0.16 19.60
CA ASP A 137 10.83 -0.98 20.13
C ASP A 137 10.79 -2.13 19.10
N PRO A 138 10.50 -3.38 19.52
CA PRO A 138 10.48 -4.51 18.60
C PRO A 138 9.26 -4.49 17.66
N GLU A 139 8.14 -3.92 18.10
CA GLU A 139 6.89 -3.87 17.33
C GLU A 139 7.02 -2.96 16.10
N PRO A 140 6.79 -3.44 14.87
CA PRO A 140 6.84 -2.55 13.71
C PRO A 140 5.65 -1.58 13.72
N GLU A 141 5.87 -0.32 13.36
CA GLU A 141 4.80 0.56 12.93
C GLU A 141 4.18 0.07 11.60
N ILE A 142 2.96 0.54 11.35
CA ILE A 142 2.22 0.22 10.14
C ILE A 142 2.09 1.49 9.31
N PHE A 143 2.49 1.41 8.04
CA PHE A 143 2.12 2.37 7.02
C PHE A 143 0.91 1.83 6.24
N GLU A 144 -0.15 2.61 6.15
CA GLU A 144 -1.39 2.20 5.49
C GLU A 144 -1.83 3.25 4.46
N GLY A 145 -2.34 2.76 3.33
CA GLY A 145 -3.11 3.54 2.36
C GLY A 145 -4.53 2.98 2.34
N ILE A 146 -5.50 3.78 2.80
CA ILE A 146 -6.90 3.38 2.94
C ILE A 146 -7.75 4.38 2.17
N GLY A 147 -8.61 3.87 1.30
CA GLY A 147 -9.42 4.73 0.45
C GLY A 147 -10.29 3.96 -0.51
N ASP A 148 -10.89 4.69 -1.45
CA ASP A 148 -11.74 4.16 -2.51
C ASP A 148 -11.56 4.98 -3.80
N GLU A 149 -12.58 5.02 -4.66
CA GLU A 149 -12.51 5.73 -5.93
C GLU A 149 -12.39 7.26 -5.78
N ASP A 150 -12.79 7.83 -4.64
CA ASP A 150 -12.83 9.28 -4.43
C ASP A 150 -11.61 9.83 -3.68
N GLY A 151 -10.71 8.98 -3.21
CA GLY A 151 -9.48 9.40 -2.55
C GLY A 151 -8.92 8.36 -1.58
N ALA A 152 -7.77 8.69 -0.98
CA ALA A 152 -7.15 7.88 0.05
C ALA A 152 -6.46 8.71 1.12
N ASP A 153 -6.53 8.21 2.35
CA ASP A 153 -5.70 8.65 3.45
C ASP A 153 -4.49 7.73 3.62
N TYR A 154 -3.36 8.36 3.96
CA TYR A 154 -2.10 7.68 4.21
C TYR A 154 -1.64 7.97 5.63
N VAL A 155 -1.43 6.92 6.40
CA VAL A 155 -1.13 7.04 7.83
C VAL A 155 0.02 6.14 8.24
N ILE A 156 0.80 6.62 9.21
CA ILE A 156 1.68 5.80 10.04
C ILE A 156 0.99 5.61 11.38
N THR A 157 0.84 4.36 11.81
CA THR A 157 0.24 3.99 13.08
C THR A 157 1.21 3.19 13.94
N ASP A 158 1.11 3.41 15.24
CA ASP A 158 1.76 2.61 16.28
C ASP A 158 0.78 1.53 16.77
N GLN A 159 1.31 0.34 17.06
CA GLN A 159 0.53 -0.82 17.46
C GLN A 159 0.47 -0.97 18.97
N ASN A 160 -0.70 -0.78 19.58
CA ASN A 160 -0.87 -1.17 20.98
C ASN A 160 -1.35 -2.62 21.10
N LEU A 161 -0.42 -3.57 21.14
CA LEU A 161 -0.72 -5.01 21.23
C LEU A 161 -1.46 -5.40 22.51
N SER A 162 -1.32 -4.63 23.60
CA SER A 162 -1.99 -4.92 24.87
C SER A 162 -3.49 -4.59 24.85
N THR A 163 -3.89 -3.58 24.08
CA THR A 163 -5.29 -3.15 23.96
C THR A 163 -5.94 -3.55 22.64
N GLY A 164 -5.13 -3.94 21.66
CA GLY A 164 -5.54 -4.23 20.29
C GLY A 164 -5.97 -2.98 19.50
N LYS A 165 -5.60 -1.77 19.96
CA LYS A 165 -6.01 -0.50 19.36
C LYS A 165 -4.82 0.30 18.85
N ASP A 166 -4.79 0.56 17.57
CA ASP A 166 -3.71 1.32 16.95
C ASP A 166 -3.85 2.82 17.20
N ILE A 167 -2.72 3.50 17.26
CA ILE A 167 -2.64 4.95 17.48
C ILE A 167 -2.06 5.58 16.22
N THR A 168 -2.85 6.44 15.57
CA THR A 168 -2.32 7.22 14.45
C THR A 168 -1.25 8.20 14.92
N LEU A 169 -0.03 8.01 14.43
CA LEU A 169 1.11 8.87 14.72
C LEU A 169 1.18 10.05 13.75
N LEU A 170 0.93 9.79 12.47
CA LEU A 170 1.16 10.76 11.41
C LEU A 170 0.33 10.47 10.17
N TYR A 171 -0.44 11.45 9.69
CA TYR A 171 -0.99 11.47 8.33
C TYR A 171 0.05 12.06 7.38
N VAL A 172 0.19 11.50 6.18
CA VAL A 172 1.25 11.87 5.23
C VAL A 172 0.75 12.07 3.81
N ASN A 173 1.47 12.86 3.03
CA ASN A 173 1.34 12.93 1.58
C ASN A 173 2.37 12.00 0.94
N PRO A 174 1.97 10.92 0.25
CA PRO A 174 2.92 10.01 -0.38
C PRO A 174 3.41 10.54 -1.72
N VAL A 175 4.72 10.53 -1.92
CA VAL A 175 5.33 10.96 -3.19
C VAL A 175 6.34 9.95 -3.68
N ILE A 176 6.15 9.44 -4.89
CA ILE A 176 7.13 8.58 -5.57
C ILE A 176 8.13 9.47 -6.30
N ILE A 177 9.42 9.18 -6.13
CA ILE A 177 10.48 9.77 -6.96
C ILE A 177 10.87 8.77 -8.03
N GLU A 178 10.57 9.10 -9.29
CA GLU A 178 10.94 8.30 -10.45
C GLU A 178 11.58 9.18 -11.52
N ASN A 179 12.75 8.77 -12.06
CA ASN A 179 13.42 9.48 -13.16
C ASN A 179 13.66 10.98 -12.88
N GLY A 180 13.93 11.32 -11.62
CA GLY A 180 14.14 12.70 -11.17
C GLY A 180 12.87 13.54 -11.07
N LYS A 181 11.69 12.95 -11.33
CA LYS A 181 10.37 13.56 -11.20
C LYS A 181 9.64 13.04 -9.97
N LYS A 182 8.67 13.81 -9.50
CA LYS A 182 7.85 13.51 -8.32
C LYS A 182 6.41 13.26 -8.75
N TYR A 183 5.85 12.15 -8.31
CA TYR A 183 4.49 11.71 -8.64
C TYR A 183 3.72 11.43 -7.36
N TRP A 184 2.40 11.57 -7.41
CA TRP A 184 1.55 11.13 -6.31
C TRP A 184 1.72 9.63 -6.09
N GLY A 185 1.95 9.23 -4.84
CA GLY A 185 2.20 7.84 -4.51
C GLY A 185 0.89 7.10 -4.23
N TYR A 186 0.21 6.63 -5.28
CA TYR A 186 -0.95 5.75 -5.10
C TYR A 186 -0.52 4.43 -4.42
N PRO A 187 -1.38 3.80 -3.62
CA PRO A 187 -0.96 2.66 -2.79
C PRO A 187 -0.47 1.47 -3.62
N TRP A 188 -1.04 1.25 -4.80
CA TRP A 188 -0.63 0.18 -5.73
C TRP A 188 0.70 0.47 -6.45
N ASP A 189 1.16 1.72 -6.47
CA ASP A 189 2.42 2.14 -7.09
C ASP A 189 3.60 2.10 -6.10
N ILE A 190 3.33 2.13 -4.80
CA ILE A 190 4.34 2.17 -3.73
C ILE A 190 5.03 0.80 -3.58
N LYS A 191 6.37 0.78 -3.71
CA LYS A 191 7.21 -0.41 -3.47
C LYS A 191 7.84 -0.42 -2.08
N ASN A 192 8.45 0.70 -1.68
CA ASN A 192 9.09 0.92 -0.37
C ASN A 192 9.10 2.40 -0.01
N ILE A 193 9.06 2.72 1.27
CA ILE A 193 9.41 4.05 1.78
C ILE A 193 10.90 4.33 1.64
N LYS A 194 11.27 5.58 1.36
CA LYS A 194 12.68 6.00 1.40
C LYS A 194 13.09 6.24 2.85
N ALA A 195 13.64 5.20 3.47
CA ALA A 195 14.11 5.22 4.84
C ALA A 195 15.57 4.73 4.92
N ARG A 196 16.32 5.23 5.90
CA ARG A 196 17.72 4.83 6.15
C ARG A 196 18.04 4.73 7.63
N LYS A 197 19.05 3.95 7.96
CA LYS A 197 19.57 3.83 9.32
C LYS A 197 20.77 4.76 9.50
N ASN A 198 20.65 5.74 10.41
CA ASN A 198 21.71 6.65 10.82
C ASN A 198 22.08 6.41 12.30
N GLY A 199 23.10 5.58 12.53
CA GLY A 199 23.40 5.06 13.87
C GLY A 199 22.26 4.16 14.36
N ASP A 200 21.69 4.49 15.52
CA ASP A 200 20.54 3.78 16.09
C ASP A 200 19.19 4.35 15.64
N ASN A 201 19.19 5.47 14.90
CA ASN A 201 17.97 6.11 14.45
C ASN A 201 17.57 5.64 13.04
N ILE A 202 16.26 5.49 12.83
CA ILE A 202 15.69 5.39 11.49
C ILE A 202 15.23 6.76 11.04
N GLU A 203 15.73 7.20 9.89
CA GLU A 203 15.38 8.47 9.26
C GLU A 203 14.53 8.22 8.02
N LEU A 204 13.48 9.03 7.86
CA LEU A 204 12.60 9.07 6.71
C LEU A 204 12.98 10.24 5.81
N PHE A 205 13.07 10.00 4.51
CA PHE A 205 13.23 11.07 3.55
C PHE A 205 11.89 11.78 3.37
N CYS A 206 11.86 13.06 3.69
CA CYS A 206 10.63 13.83 3.77
C CYS A 206 10.80 15.28 3.35
N SER A 207 9.68 15.98 3.14
CA SER A 207 9.60 17.43 3.03
C SER A 207 8.45 17.93 3.91
N LEU A 208 8.76 18.93 4.75
CA LEU A 208 7.76 19.58 5.61
C LEU A 208 7.25 20.90 5.03
N ASN A 209 7.79 21.33 3.87
CA ASN A 209 7.44 22.57 3.21
C ASN A 209 7.04 22.28 1.77
N HIS A 210 5.72 22.20 1.57
CA HIS A 210 5.13 21.92 0.26
C HIS A 210 3.81 22.67 0.10
N GLN A 211 3.35 22.75 -1.16
CA GLN A 211 2.04 23.29 -1.55
C GLN A 211 1.28 22.24 -2.36
N ILE A 212 1.27 21.01 -1.84
CA ILE A 212 0.57 19.91 -2.51
C ILE A 212 -0.93 20.17 -2.39
N ILE A 213 -1.58 20.09 -3.54
CA ILE A 213 -3.01 19.84 -3.65
C ILE A 213 -3.13 18.33 -3.82
N ARG A 214 -3.76 17.66 -2.86
CA ARG A 214 -3.91 16.22 -2.90
C ARG A 214 -4.93 15.83 -3.97
N ASP A 215 -4.84 14.58 -4.44
CA ASP A 215 -5.74 14.02 -5.43
C ASP A 215 -6.90 13.28 -4.73
N GLY A 216 -8.09 13.87 -4.74
CA GLY A 216 -9.29 13.28 -4.13
C GLY A 216 -10.26 14.31 -3.55
N ASN A 217 -11.49 13.85 -3.27
CA ASN A 217 -12.57 14.65 -2.68
C ASN A 217 -12.85 14.33 -1.21
N GLU A 218 -12.42 13.16 -0.73
CA GLU A 218 -12.64 12.71 0.66
C GLU A 218 -11.33 12.53 1.41
N GLU A 219 -10.85 13.62 2.01
CA GLU A 219 -9.55 13.62 2.68
C GLU A 219 -9.66 14.12 4.11
N THR A 220 -9.02 13.40 5.02
CA THR A 220 -8.94 13.84 6.41
C THR A 220 -8.00 15.04 6.52
N ASP A 221 -8.48 16.17 7.08
CA ASP A 221 -7.64 17.23 7.63
C ASP A 221 -7.32 16.90 9.10
N PRO A 222 -6.13 16.35 9.40
CA PRO A 222 -5.78 15.94 10.76
C PRO A 222 -5.68 17.14 11.70
N LYS A 223 -6.61 17.23 12.65
CA LYS A 223 -6.64 18.29 13.67
C LYS A 223 -5.35 18.40 14.50
N SER A 224 -4.59 17.32 14.61
CA SER A 224 -3.32 17.26 15.34
C SER A 224 -2.12 17.82 14.57
N GLN A 225 -2.21 17.96 13.24
CA GLN A 225 -1.12 18.40 12.38
C GLN A 225 -1.43 19.75 11.72
N LYS A 226 -0.49 20.70 11.78
CA LYS A 226 -0.62 21.99 11.10
C LYS A 226 -0.44 21.85 9.58
N GLN A 227 0.26 20.80 9.15
CA GLN A 227 0.49 20.42 7.78
C GLN A 227 0.85 18.92 7.74
N MET A 228 0.28 18.18 6.79
CA MET A 228 0.66 16.80 6.52
C MET A 228 2.02 16.77 5.81
N PRO A 229 3.08 16.19 6.38
CA PRO A 229 4.37 16.12 5.72
C PRO A 229 4.30 15.27 4.45
N VAL A 230 5.23 15.54 3.54
CA VAL A 230 5.50 14.66 2.41
C VAL A 230 6.49 13.60 2.85
N LEU A 231 6.15 12.33 2.65
CA LEU A 231 7.10 11.23 2.72
C LEU A 231 7.40 10.73 1.32
N PHE A 232 8.67 10.43 1.06
CA PHE A 232 9.10 9.96 -0.25
C PHE A 232 9.20 8.43 -0.30
N PHE A 233 8.82 7.88 -1.44
CA PHE A 233 8.74 6.45 -1.70
C PHE A 233 9.47 6.09 -3.00
N THR A 234 9.86 4.83 -3.07
CA THR A 234 10.22 4.15 -4.33
C THR A 234 8.99 3.42 -4.85
N GLY A 235 8.90 3.31 -6.17
CA GLY A 235 7.72 2.78 -6.85
C GLY A 235 7.80 3.04 -8.35
N HIS A 236 6.70 2.76 -9.04
CA HIS A 236 6.51 3.11 -10.45
C HIS A 236 5.14 3.75 -10.57
N HIS A 237 5.06 4.99 -11.04
CA HIS A 237 3.76 5.67 -11.16
C HIS A 237 2.96 5.08 -12.31
N THR A 238 1.67 4.85 -12.08
CA THR A 238 0.73 4.42 -13.12
C THR A 238 -0.16 5.55 -13.63
N GLN A 239 -0.12 6.71 -12.94
CA GLN A 239 -0.91 7.90 -13.26
C GLN A 239 -0.02 9.15 -13.32
N GLU A 240 -0.29 10.02 -14.27
CA GLU A 240 0.48 11.26 -14.51
C GLU A 240 0.03 12.42 -13.59
N PHE A 241 -0.13 12.14 -12.29
CA PHE A 241 -0.35 13.17 -11.28
C PHE A 241 1.00 13.67 -10.75
N SER A 242 1.53 14.72 -11.37
CA SER A 242 2.80 15.33 -10.97
C SER A 242 2.66 16.08 -9.65
N VAL A 243 3.58 15.83 -8.72
CA VAL A 243 3.66 16.56 -7.46
C VAL A 243 4.71 17.65 -7.56
N GLU A 244 4.25 18.88 -7.75
CA GLU A 244 5.10 20.06 -7.79
C GLU A 244 5.32 20.66 -6.39
N ASN A 245 6.29 21.57 -6.28
CA ASN A 245 6.46 22.44 -5.11
C ASN A 245 6.78 21.76 -3.76
N CYS A 246 7.33 20.54 -3.75
CA CYS A 246 7.97 19.97 -2.56
C CYS A 246 9.40 20.50 -2.43
N LYS A 247 9.68 21.30 -1.39
CA LYS A 247 10.98 21.96 -1.17
C LYS A 247 11.65 21.45 0.11
N ASN A 248 12.95 21.69 0.24
CA ASN A 248 13.72 21.38 1.45
C ASN A 248 13.59 19.90 1.87
N GLU A 249 13.87 18.99 0.92
CA GLU A 249 13.93 17.58 1.27
C GLU A 249 15.04 17.33 2.30
N GLN A 250 14.74 16.49 3.28
CA GLN A 250 15.60 16.24 4.41
C GLN A 250 15.35 14.85 4.97
N TRP A 251 16.29 14.37 5.75
CA TRP A 251 16.19 13.14 6.51
C TRP A 251 15.87 13.49 7.95
N LEU A 252 14.76 12.95 8.48
CA LEU A 252 14.31 13.18 9.84
C LEU A 252 13.77 11.88 10.43
N THR A 253 13.92 11.69 11.74
CA THR A 253 13.22 10.62 12.46
C THR A 253 11.72 10.88 12.49
N LEU A 254 10.92 9.82 12.69
CA LEU A 254 9.46 9.95 12.83
C LEU A 254 9.09 10.93 13.96
N LYS A 255 9.82 10.86 15.09
CA LYS A 255 9.63 11.74 16.26
C LYS A 255 9.88 13.22 15.92
N GLU A 256 10.90 13.51 15.12
CA GLU A 256 11.19 14.88 14.67
C GLU A 256 10.11 15.40 13.71
N ILE A 257 9.64 14.57 12.77
CA ILE A 257 8.57 14.94 11.83
C ILE A 257 7.28 15.26 12.59
N ILE A 258 6.87 14.41 13.54
CA ILE A 258 5.70 14.64 14.38
C ILE A 258 5.85 15.94 15.16
N LYS A 259 7.00 16.15 15.83
CA LYS A 259 7.26 17.37 16.60
C LYS A 259 7.16 18.63 15.74
N GLN A 260 7.68 18.58 14.52
CA GLN A 260 7.71 19.74 13.63
C GLN A 260 6.38 20.01 12.93
N THR A 261 5.52 19.00 12.77
CA THR A 261 4.21 19.13 12.09
C THR A 261 3.03 19.25 13.03
N LYS A 262 3.22 19.06 14.34
CA LYS A 262 2.18 19.24 15.37
C LYS A 262 1.61 20.67 15.40
N ARG A 263 0.30 20.79 15.63
CA ARG A 263 -0.38 22.06 15.96
C ARG A 263 -0.08 22.52 17.39
#